data_AF-A0A960W453-F1
#
_entry.id   AF-A0A960W453-F1
#
_cell.length_a   1.000
_cell.length_b   1.000
_cell.length_c   1.000
_cell.angle_alpha   90.00
_cell.angle_beta   90.00
_cell.angle_gamma   90.00
#
_symmetry.space_group_name_H-M   'P 1'
#
loop_
_entity.id
_entity.type
_entity.pdbx_description
1 polymer ?
#
loop_
_entity_poly.entity_id
_entity_poly.type
_entity_poly.pdbx_seq_one_letter_code
_entity_poly.pdbx_strand_id
1 'polypeptide(L)' 'MLPDKSDQRWRELVTGKKKFTIKSLPTKILLGRVVLRAEMDTSPENVNKCVSEVYDYFTKNIKVVENDLKQIFG' A
#
# COMPACT_ATOMS: atom_id res chain seq x y z
N MET A 1 7.79 13.05 1.02
CA MET A 1 6.69 13.28 0.06
C MET A 1 6.13 11.93 -0.34
N LEU A 2 4.83 11.81 -0.62
CA LEU A 2 4.27 10.57 -1.18
C LEU A 2 4.65 10.50 -2.67
N PRO A 3 5.13 9.34 -3.17
CA PRO A 3 5.31 9.12 -4.60
C PRO A 3 3.95 9.00 -5.29
N ASP A 4 3.93 9.29 -6.59
CA ASP A 4 2.71 9.27 -7.41
C ASP A 4 1.95 7.93 -7.32
N LYS A 5 0.62 7.96 -7.45
CA LYS A 5 -0.24 6.76 -7.44
C LYS A 5 0.15 5.74 -8.52
N SER A 6 0.80 6.19 -9.59
CA SER A 6 1.25 5.36 -10.71
C SER A 6 2.57 4.64 -10.45
N ASP A 7 3.26 4.94 -9.34
CA ASP A 7 4.52 4.28 -8.98
C ASP A 7 4.32 2.76 -8.83
N GLN A 8 5.16 1.99 -9.52
CA GLN A 8 5.05 0.53 -9.55
C GLN A 8 5.17 -0.09 -8.14
N ARG A 9 5.87 0.56 -7.21
CA ARG A 9 6.00 0.12 -5.83
C ARG A 9 4.66 0.06 -5.10
N TRP A 10 3.68 0.90 -5.46
CA TRP A 10 2.32 0.79 -4.93
C TRP A 10 1.65 -0.51 -5.37
N ARG A 11 1.82 -0.88 -6.64
CA ARG A 11 1.29 -2.16 -7.16
C ARG A 11 1.97 -3.34 -6.46
N GLU A 12 3.28 -3.30 -6.29
CA GLU A 12 4.04 -4.34 -5.58
C GLU A 12 3.62 -4.47 -4.11
N LEU A 13 3.32 -3.34 -3.46
CA LEU A 13 2.83 -3.27 -2.09
C LEU A 13 1.44 -3.91 -1.95
N VAL A 14 0.49 -3.57 -2.84
CA VAL A 14 -0.87 -4.12 -2.76
C VAL A 14 -1.00 -5.54 -3.30
N THR A 15 -0.06 -5.99 -4.14
CA THR A 15 -0.05 -7.38 -4.65
C THR A 15 0.75 -8.32 -3.75
N GLY A 16 1.35 -7.83 -2.66
CA GLY A 16 2.14 -8.63 -1.73
C GLY A 16 3.43 -9.20 -2.33
N LYS A 17 3.80 -8.81 -3.56
CA LYS A 17 5.01 -9.27 -4.25
C LYS A 17 6.29 -8.92 -3.49
N LYS A 18 6.25 -7.84 -2.71
CA LYS A 18 7.36 -7.41 -1.85
C LYS A 18 6.89 -7.27 -0.42
N LYS A 19 7.54 -8.02 0.48
CA LYS A 19 7.30 -7.90 1.94
C LYS A 19 8.07 -6.69 2.44
N PHE A 20 7.33 -5.65 2.82
CA PHE A 20 7.90 -4.46 3.46
C PHE A 20 7.84 -4.59 4.98
N THR A 21 8.87 -4.11 5.66
CA THR A 21 8.89 -4.04 7.13
C THR A 21 8.08 -2.84 7.58
N ILE A 22 6.76 -3.03 7.63
CA ILE A 22 5.81 -2.04 8.13
C ILE A 22 5.92 -2.02 9.66
N LYS A 23 6.06 -0.85 10.27
CA LYS A 23 6.08 -0.69 11.73
C LYS A 23 4.69 -0.45 12.28
N SER A 24 3.86 0.27 11.54
CA SER A 24 2.51 0.63 11.98
C SER A 24 1.54 -0.55 11.87
N LEU A 25 0.93 -0.94 13.00
CA LEU A 25 -0.12 -1.97 13.05
C LEU A 25 -1.32 -1.65 12.13
N PRO A 26 -1.91 -0.44 12.14
CA PRO A 26 -3.05 -0.17 11.27
C PRO A 26 -2.67 -0.22 9.78
N THR A 27 -1.43 0.15 9.43
CA THR A 27 -0.90 -0.04 8.07
C THR A 27 -0.80 -1.53 7.73
N LYS A 28 -0.29 -2.38 8.64
CA LYS A 28 -0.25 -3.85 8.42
C LYS A 28 -1.64 -4.45 8.19
N ILE A 29 -2.62 -4.03 8.98
CA ILE A 29 -4.01 -4.52 8.85
C ILE A 29 -4.59 -4.11 7.50
N LEU A 30 -4.42 -2.84 7.12
CA LEU A 30 -4.87 -2.35 5.82
C LEU A 30 -4.22 -3.12 4.68
N LEU A 31 -2.89 -3.26 4.71
CA LEU A 31 -2.14 -3.98 3.70
C LEU A 31 -2.54 -5.45 3.61
N GLY A 32 -2.70 -6.15 4.74
CA GLY A 32 -3.20 -7.52 4.73
C GLY A 32 -4.57 -7.64 4.06
N ARG A 33 -5.48 -6.69 4.32
CA ARG A 33 -6.79 -6.65 3.67
C ARG A 33 -6.70 -6.41 2.18
N VAL A 34 -5.92 -5.44 1.74
CA VAL A 34 -5.82 -5.11 0.30
C VAL A 34 -5.03 -6.16 -0.47
N VAL A 35 -4.02 -6.78 0.14
CA VAL A 35 -3.26 -7.89 -0.46
C VAL A 35 -4.17 -9.09 -0.67
N LEU A 36 -4.92 -9.49 0.36
CA LEU A 36 -5.89 -10.58 0.21
C LEU A 36 -6.93 -10.28 -0.88
N ARG A 37 -7.43 -9.05 -0.96
CA ARG A 37 -8.36 -8.64 -2.03
C ARG A 37 -7.71 -8.70 -3.42
N ALA A 38 -6.47 -8.27 -3.55
CA ALA A 38 -5.72 -8.31 -4.81
C ALA A 38 -5.35 -9.75 -5.22
N GLU A 39 -5.17 -10.65 -4.25
CA GLU A 39 -4.98 -12.09 -4.48
C GLU A 39 -6.27 -12.78 -4.92
N MET A 40 -7.41 -12.41 -4.32
CA MET A 40 -8.72 -12.95 -4.69
C MET A 40 -9.21 -12.44 -6.06
N ASP A 41 -8.91 -11.19 -6.41
CA ASP A 41 -9.24 -10.58 -7.68
C ASP A 41 -8.03 -9.85 -8.26
N THR A 42 -7.35 -10.52 -9.19
CA THR A 42 -6.13 -10.03 -9.86
C THR A 42 -6.43 -9.06 -11.02
N SER A 43 -7.70 -8.69 -11.22
CA SER A 43 -8.08 -7.77 -12.28
C SER A 43 -7.40 -6.40 -12.11
N PRO A 44 -6.93 -5.76 -13.20
CA PRO A 44 -6.27 -4.46 -13.14
C PRO A 44 -7.09 -3.37 -12.44
N GLU A 45 -8.42 -3.42 -12.59
CA GLU A 45 -9.34 -2.52 -11.89
C GLU A 45 -9.29 -2.68 -10.37
N ASN A 46 -9.32 -3.93 -9.87
CA ASN A 46 -9.29 -4.19 -8.44
C ASN A 46 -7.95 -3.81 -7.82
N VAL A 47 -6.84 -4.09 -8.51
CA VAL A 47 -5.50 -3.64 -8.09
C VAL A 47 -5.43 -2.11 -8.03
N ASN A 48 -5.96 -1.40 -9.03
CA ASN A 48 -5.99 0.06 -9.03
C ASN A 48 -6.84 0.64 -7.88
N LYS A 49 -7.97 -0.01 -7.54
CA LYS A 49 -8.79 0.35 -6.38
C LYS A 49 -8.02 0.14 -5.07
N CYS A 50 -7.32 -0.98 -4.93
CA CYS A 50 -6.47 -1.26 -3.77
C CYS A 50 -5.34 -0.24 -3.63
N VAL A 51 -4.66 0.11 -4.73
CA VAL A 51 -3.63 1.18 -4.73
C VAL A 51 -4.23 2.51 -4.27
N SER A 52 -5.40 2.88 -4.81
CA SER A 52 -6.08 4.12 -4.43
C SER A 52 -6.42 4.14 -2.94
N GLU A 53 -6.97 3.05 -2.41
CA GLU A 53 -7.33 2.91 -0.99
C GLU A 53 -6.12 3.08 -0.07
N VAL A 54 -5.01 2.43 -0.40
CA VAL A 54 -3.74 2.57 0.36
C VAL A 54 -3.20 3.99 0.24
N TYR A 55 -3.15 4.56 -0.96
CA TYR A 55 -2.65 5.92 -1.15
C TYR A 55 -3.47 6.94 -0.35
N ASP A 56 -4.80 6.83 -0.38
CA ASP A 56 -5.70 7.71 0.37
C ASP A 56 -5.50 7.57 1.89
N TYR A 57 -5.30 6.34 2.39
CA TYR A 57 -4.96 6.11 3.79
C TYR A 57 -3.63 6.76 4.16
N PHE A 58 -2.59 6.56 3.35
CA PHE A 58 -1.26 7.12 3.57
C PHE A 58 -1.25 8.65 3.51
N THR A 59 -2.04 9.24 2.61
CA THR A 59 -2.21 10.69 2.50
C THR A 59 -2.88 11.26 3.75
N LYS A 60 -3.96 10.62 4.25
CA LYS A 60 -4.68 11.06 5.46
C LYS A 60 -3.88 10.86 6.74
N ASN A 61 -3.00 9.86 6.78
CA ASN A 61 -2.26 9.46 7.98
C ASN A 61 -0.75 9.66 7.84
N ILE A 62 -0.32 10.67 7.06
CA ILE A 62 1.09 10.83 6.65
C ILE A 62 2.09 10.81 7.81
N LYS A 63 1.72 11.37 8.97
CA LYS A 63 2.55 11.37 10.19
C LYS A 63 2.74 9.98 10.80
N VAL A 64 1.71 9.14 10.71
CA VAL A 64 1.70 7.77 11.24
C VAL A 64 2.48 6.85 10.30
N VAL A 65 2.28 7.02 8.99
CA VAL A 65 2.92 6.19 7.96
C VAL A 65 4.29 6.70 7.53
N GLU A 66 4.82 7.79 8.10
CA GLU A 66 6.10 8.38 7.65
C GLU A 66 7.24 7.36 7.69
N ASN A 67 7.33 6.59 8.77
CA ASN A 67 8.32 5.53 8.91
C ASN A 67 8.11 4.40 7.91
N ASP A 68 6.85 4.05 7.62
CA ASP A 68 6.52 3.03 6.63
C ASP A 68 6.87 3.52 5.22
N LEU A 69 6.58 4.79 4.90
CA LEU A 69 6.93 5.44 3.63
C LEU A 69 8.43 5.41 3.39
N LYS A 70 9.25 5.72 4.41
CA LYS A 70 10.71 5.61 4.32
C LYS A 70 11.19 4.17 4.08
N GLN A 71 10.48 3.16 4.59
CA GLN A 71 10.83 1.75 4.36
C GLN A 71 10.36 1.22 3.00
N ILE A 72 9.27 1.75 2.46
CA ILE A 72 8.68 1.31 1.19
C ILE A 72 9.30 2.05 0.00
N PHE A 73 9.55 3.36 0.16
CA PHE A 73 9.93 4.27 -0.93
C PHE A 73 11.28 4.98 -0.75
N GLY A 74 11.92 4.82 0.40
CA GLY A 74 13.26 5.35 0.68
C GLY A 74 14.39 4.47 0.13
#